data_AF-A0A0S3UC56-F1
#
_entry.id   AF-A0A0S3UC56-F1
#
_cell.length_a   1.000
_cell.length_b   1.000
_cell.length_c   1.000
_cell.angle_alpha   90.00
_cell.angle_beta   90.00
_cell.angle_gamma   90.00
#
_symmetry.space_group_name_H-M   'P 1'
#
loop_
_entity.id
_entity.type
_entity.pdbx_description
1 polymer ?
#
loop_
_entity_poly.entity_id
_entity_poly.type
_entity_poly.pdbx_seq_one_letter_code
_entity_poly.pdbx_strand_id
1 'polypeptide(L)'
;MNTSTENQLREEVHTLAEEAFHLHLISGYGDGEYEGEYQIVYKGKPRHLPLDRAKDFLVNLLQPEMKSFSQFRLGWMLLSESYRRRSNPPR
;
A
#
# COMPACT_ATOMS: atom_id res chain seq x y z
N MET A 1 -32.84 -8.12 -0.46
CA MET A 1 -32.39 -8.46 -1.84
C MET A 1 -31.39 -7.39 -2.21
N ASN A 2 -30.13 -7.57 -1.81
CA ASN A 2 -29.11 -6.59 -2.17
C ASN A 2 -28.64 -6.89 -3.59
N THR A 3 -28.84 -5.87 -4.40
CA THR A 3 -28.94 -5.86 -5.85
C THR A 3 -27.55 -5.86 -6.45
N SER A 4 -27.30 -6.69 -7.47
CA SER A 4 -26.12 -6.83 -8.35
C SER A 4 -24.91 -5.89 -8.12
N THR A 5 -25.12 -4.59 -7.98
CA THR A 5 -24.13 -3.55 -7.69
C THR A 5 -23.31 -3.77 -6.41
N GLU A 6 -23.92 -4.22 -5.31
CA GLU A 6 -23.16 -4.45 -4.05
C GLU A 6 -22.22 -5.65 -4.17
N ASN A 7 -22.67 -6.70 -4.87
CA ASN A 7 -21.83 -7.87 -5.18
C ASN A 7 -20.69 -7.49 -6.13
N GLN A 8 -20.95 -6.65 -7.13
CA GLN A 8 -19.89 -6.13 -8.02
C GLN A 8 -18.84 -5.34 -7.23
N LEU A 9 -19.28 -4.44 -6.35
CA LEU A 9 -18.36 -3.69 -5.50
C LEU A 9 -17.53 -4.60 -4.58
N ARG A 10 -18.16 -5.65 -4.02
CA ARG A 10 -17.48 -6.65 -3.21
C ARG A 10 -16.42 -7.42 -4.00
N GLU A 11 -16.74 -7.84 -5.21
CA GLU A 11 -15.77 -8.50 -6.11
C GLU A 11 -14.59 -7.58 -6.42
N GLU A 12 -14.85 -6.30 -6.73
CA GLU A 12 -13.80 -5.31 -6.96
C GLU A 12 -12.89 -5.14 -5.73
N VAL A 13 -13.47 -5.02 -4.53
CA VAL A 13 -12.71 -4.95 -3.28
C VAL A 13 -11.88 -6.22 -3.06
N HIS A 14 -12.43 -7.40 -3.37
CA HIS A 14 -11.73 -8.67 -3.25
C HIS A 14 -10.50 -8.74 -4.17
N THR A 15 -10.64 -8.36 -5.44
CA THR A 15 -9.52 -8.33 -6.39
C THR A 15 -8.41 -7.38 -5.93
N LEU A 16 -8.77 -6.19 -5.44
CA LEU A 16 -7.79 -5.23 -4.92
C LEU A 16 -7.09 -5.73 -3.65
N ALA A 17 -7.82 -6.42 -2.77
CA ALA A 17 -7.27 -6.98 -1.55
C ALA A 17 -6.31 -8.14 -1.84
N GLU A 18 -6.65 -9.00 -2.79
CA GLU A 18 -5.79 -10.08 -3.29
C GLU A 18 -4.48 -9.51 -3.87
N GLU A 19 -4.57 -8.48 -4.71
CA GLU A 19 -3.39 -7.80 -5.25
C GLU A 19 -2.52 -7.20 -4.13
N ALA A 20 -3.13 -6.47 -3.20
CA ALA A 20 -2.42 -5.88 -2.07
C ALA A 20 -1.77 -6.93 -1.16
N PHE A 21 -2.37 -8.12 -1.03
CA PHE A 21 -1.83 -9.24 -0.28
C PHE A 21 -0.63 -9.87 -1.00
N HIS A 22 -0.72 -10.09 -2.30
CA HIS A 22 0.39 -10.58 -3.13
C HIS A 22 1.58 -9.61 -3.13
N LEU A 23 1.33 -8.29 -3.08
CA LEU A 23 2.36 -7.26 -2.94
C LEU A 23 2.87 -7.08 -1.49
N HIS A 24 2.39 -7.90 -0.53
CA HIS A 24 2.73 -7.83 0.89
C HIS A 24 2.45 -6.46 1.55
N LEU A 25 1.45 -5.73 1.05
CA LEU A 25 1.02 -4.44 1.61
C LEU A 25 0.03 -4.62 2.77
N ILE A 26 -0.72 -5.71 2.74
CA ILE A 26 -1.59 -6.19 3.81
C ILE A 26 -1.17 -7.61 4.20
N SER A 27 -1.56 -8.06 5.40
CA SER A 27 -1.22 -9.39 5.92
C SER A 27 -2.40 -10.37 5.89
N GLY A 28 -3.56 -9.96 5.38
CA GLY A 28 -4.76 -10.80 5.25
C GLY A 28 -5.99 -9.96 4.92
N TYR A 29 -7.03 -10.62 4.42
CA TYR A 29 -8.30 -10.00 4.04
C TYR A 29 -9.43 -11.04 4.03
N GLY A 30 -10.67 -10.57 4.01
CA GLY A 30 -11.85 -11.43 3.94
C GLY A 30 -13.14 -10.65 4.10
N ASP A 31 -14.27 -11.36 4.14
CA ASP A 31 -15.57 -10.75 4.39
C ASP A 31 -15.70 -10.25 5.85
N GLY A 32 -16.43 -9.16 6.04
CA GLY A 32 -16.76 -8.65 7.36
C GLY A 32 -17.92 -9.41 8.00
N GLU A 33 -18.26 -9.03 9.24
CA GLU A 33 -19.42 -9.59 9.96
C GLU A 33 -20.74 -9.20 9.28
N TYR A 34 -20.76 -8.07 8.57
CA TYR A 34 -21.94 -7.53 7.90
C TYR A 34 -21.81 -7.55 6.36
N GLU A 35 -22.94 -7.72 5.67
CA GLU A 35 -23.03 -7.82 4.20
C GLU A 35 -22.48 -6.61 3.44
N GLY A 36 -22.33 -5.45 4.08
CA GLY A 36 -21.75 -4.24 3.49
C GLY A 36 -20.30 -3.96 3.92
N GLU A 37 -19.67 -4.89 4.63
CA GLU A 37 -18.33 -4.74 5.18
C GLU A 37 -17.31 -5.70 4.57
N TYR A 38 -16.05 -5.27 4.65
CA TYR A 38 -14.87 -6.02 4.27
C TYR A 38 -13.80 -5.90 5.34
N GLN A 39 -13.16 -7.02 5.66
CA GLN A 39 -12.06 -7.07 6.60
C GLN A 39 -10.71 -6.99 5.87
N ILE A 40 -9.84 -6.10 6.33
CA ILE A 40 -8.47 -5.96 5.85
C ILE A 40 -7.52 -5.95 7.06
N VAL A 41 -6.52 -6.83 7.06
CA VAL A 41 -5.48 -6.87 8.09
C VAL A 41 -4.29 -6.04 7.62
N TYR A 42 -4.18 -4.82 8.14
CA TYR A 42 -3.12 -3.89 7.77
C TYR A 42 -2.19 -3.64 8.97
N LYS A 43 -0.88 -3.83 8.77
CA LYS A 43 0.14 -3.73 9.84
C LYS A 43 -0.19 -4.60 11.06
N GLY A 44 -0.70 -5.82 10.81
CA GLY A 44 -1.07 -6.78 11.86
C GLY A 44 -2.34 -6.44 12.64
N LYS A 45 -3.10 -5.41 12.23
CA LYS A 45 -4.37 -5.03 12.87
C LYS A 45 -5.55 -5.27 11.91
N PRO A 46 -6.55 -6.09 12.29
CA PRO A 46 -7.76 -6.23 11.51
C PRO A 46 -8.55 -4.92 11.51
N ARG A 47 -9.08 -4.55 10.35
CA ARG A 47 -9.94 -3.39 10.14
C ARG A 47 -11.16 -3.83 9.37
N HIS A 48 -12.34 -3.54 9.90
CA HIS A 48 -13.61 -3.73 9.21
C HIS A 48 -14.01 -2.39 8.61
N LEU A 49 -14.15 -2.36 7.29
CA LEU A 49 -14.47 -1.16 6.54
C LEU A 49 -15.71 -1.41 5.68
N PRO A 50 -16.61 -0.42 5.53
CA PRO A 50 -17.62 -0.46 4.48
C PRO A 50 -16.97 -0.67 3.11
N LEU A 51 -17.64 -1.38 2.21
CA LEU A 51 -17.09 -1.74 0.89
C LEU A 51 -16.48 -0.55 0.13
N ASP A 52 -17.17 0.60 0.08
CA ASP A 52 -16.65 1.81 -0.58
C ASP A 52 -15.33 2.28 0.04
N ARG A 53 -15.26 2.30 1.38
CA ARG A 53 -14.03 2.70 2.10
C ARG A 53 -12.92 1.68 1.97
N ALA A 54 -13.25 0.39 1.89
CA ALA A 54 -12.29 -0.67 1.65
C ALA A 54 -11.66 -0.51 0.27
N LYS A 55 -12.47 -0.24 -0.76
CA LYS A 55 -12.00 0.05 -2.13
C LYS A 55 -11.06 1.24 -2.15
N ASP A 56 -11.47 2.39 -1.61
CA ASP A 56 -10.64 3.60 -1.56
C ASP A 56 -9.33 3.35 -0.80
N PHE A 57 -9.39 2.64 0.32
CA PHE A 57 -8.20 2.28 1.10
C PHE A 57 -7.22 1.44 0.28
N LEU A 58 -7.69 0.41 -0.42
CA LEU A 58 -6.86 -0.48 -1.22
C LEU A 58 -6.31 0.21 -2.47
N VAL A 59 -7.12 1.00 -3.17
CA VAL A 59 -6.67 1.79 -4.32
C VAL A 59 -5.56 2.75 -3.92
N ASN A 60 -5.71 3.45 -2.79
CA ASN A 60 -4.64 4.33 -2.27
C ASN A 60 -3.40 3.55 -1.83
N LEU A 61 -3.56 2.32 -1.32
CA LEU A 61 -2.45 1.47 -0.90
C LEU A 61 -1.64 0.94 -2.10
N LEU A 62 -2.33 0.64 -3.21
CA LEU A 62 -1.76 0.15 -4.46
C LEU A 62 -1.15 1.26 -5.32
N GLN A 63 -1.54 2.51 -5.11
CA GLN A 63 -0.98 3.63 -5.85
C GLN A 63 0.56 3.75 -5.65
N PRO A 64 1.34 3.84 -6.75
CA PRO A 64 2.80 3.92 -6.69
C PRO A 64 3.35 5.21 -6.06
N GLU A 65 2.55 6.27 -5.97
CA GLU A 65 3.04 7.58 -5.52
C GLU A 65 2.93 7.75 -4.00
N MET A 66 4.09 8.01 -3.38
CA MET A 66 4.31 8.29 -1.95
C MET A 66 4.65 7.11 -1.04
N LYS A 67 5.26 6.05 -1.56
CA LYS A 67 6.26 5.31 -0.76
C LYS A 67 7.53 6.17 -0.67
N SER A 68 7.56 7.05 0.33
CA SER A 68 8.68 7.91 0.71
C SER A 68 10.04 7.42 0.19
N PHE A 69 10.54 8.05 -0.88
CA PHE A 69 11.93 7.98 -1.33
C PHE A 69 12.84 8.83 -0.42
N SER A 70 12.54 8.93 0.88
CA SER A 70 13.21 9.85 1.79
C SER A 70 13.66 9.13 3.06
N GLN A 71 14.80 8.44 2.93
CA GLN A 71 15.77 8.39 4.04
C GLN A 71 17.19 8.03 3.61
N PHE A 72 17.39 7.39 2.44
CA PHE A 72 18.72 6.91 2.04
C PHE A 72 19.42 7.71 0.93
N ARG A 73 18.76 8.65 0.23
CA ARG A 73 19.39 9.33 -0.93
C ARG A 73 20.39 10.44 -0.55
N LEU A 74 20.18 11.16 0.55
CA LEU A 74 21.10 12.24 0.99
C LEU A 74 22.40 11.69 1.57
N GLY A 75 22.35 10.59 2.33
CA GLY A 75 23.54 9.97 2.91
C GLY A 75 24.50 9.44 1.85
N TRP A 76 23.97 8.77 0.82
CA TRP A 76 24.77 8.28 -0.32
C TRP A 76 25.29 9.41 -1.22
N MET A 77 24.55 10.51 -1.35
CA MET A 77 24.99 11.68 -2.13
C MET A 77 26.15 12.42 -1.44
N LEU A 78 26.07 12.65 -0.12
CA LEU A 78 27.16 13.28 0.64
C LEU A 78 28.41 12.40 0.74
N LEU A 79 28.23 11.07 0.84
CA LEU A 79 29.35 10.13 0.82
C LEU A 79 30.06 10.14 -0.54
N SER A 80 29.31 10.13 -1.65
CA SER A 80 29.89 10.15 -3.00
C SER A 80 30.58 11.49 -3.35
N GLU A 81 30.05 12.62 -2.88
CA GLU A 81 30.72 13.94 -2.98
C GLU A 81 32.06 13.94 -2.24
N SER A 82 32.12 13.29 -1.07
CA SER A 82 33.33 13.18 -0.24
C SER A 82 34.41 12.30 -0.88
N TYR A 83 34.02 11.23 -1.58
CA TYR A 83 34.95 10.41 -2.36
C TYR A 83 35.51 11.18 -3.57
N ARG A 84 34.70 12.02 -4.24
CA ARG A 84 35.15 12.81 -5.40
C ARG A 84 36.15 13.90 -5.04
N ARG A 85 36.05 14.50 -3.85
CA ARG A 85 36.99 15.53 -3.36
C ARG A 85 38.35 14.98 -2.95
N ARG A 86 38.46 13.68 -2.65
CA ARG A 86 39.71 13.06 -2.16
C ARG A 86 40.59 12.49 -3.28
N SER A 87 40.05 12.25 -4.48
CA SER A 87 40.79 11.65 -5.61
C SER A 87 41.48 12.67 -6.54
N ASN A 88 41.41 13.97 -6.25
CA ASN A 88 42.05 15.02 -7.05
C ASN A 88 42.88 15.96 -6.15
N PRO A 89 44.16 15.64 -5.84
CA PRO A 89 45.02 16.60 -5.19
C PRO A 89 45.32 17.76 -6.16
N PRO A 90 45.30 19.03 -5.71
CA PRO A 90 45.76 20.13 -6.54
C PRO A 90 47.26 19.91 -6.86
N ARG A 91 47.63 20.16 -8.12
CA ARG A 91 49.03 20.12 -8.58
C ARG A 91 49.88 21.17 -7.89
#